data_AF-X1B325-F1
#
_entry.id   AF-X1B325-F1
#
_cell.length_a   1.000
_cell.length_b   1.000
_cell.length_c   1.000
_cell.angle_alpha   90.00
_cell.angle_beta   90.00
_cell.angle_gamma   90.00
#
_symmetry.space_group_name_H-M   'P 1'
#
loop_
_entity.id
_entity.type
_entity.pdbx_description
1 polymer ?
#
loop_
_entity_poly.entity_id
_entity_poly.type
_entity_poly.pdbx_seq_one_letter_code
_entity_poly.pdbx_strand_id
1 'polypeptide(L)'
;EEDMPYLPDGTPVEVVLNPLGVPSRMNFGQILEMHLGWVAKTQDMRMICPVFEGPKVEEIRALLKEAHLPESGKTPLYDGRTGRAFDGKVAVGYVYVMKLIHIAEEKIHARSTGPYALITQQPLGGRSRQGGQRFGEMEVWALEGYGAAYTLQEMLTGKSDDLQGRTRIHEWIIKEENLLDTQTPESFKVLAKELQSLGLNLEFWGNGKKFSIKDMEEEGE
;
A
#
# COMPACT_ATOMS: atom_id res chain seq x y z
N GLU A 1 -12.53 21.77 -12.67
CA GLU A 1 -12.87 22.72 -11.58
C GLU A 1 -14.37 22.87 -11.36
N GLU A 2 -15.23 22.55 -12.33
CA GLU A 2 -16.69 22.72 -12.23
C GLU A 2 -17.38 21.92 -11.09
N ASP A 3 -16.77 20.85 -10.60
CA ASP A 3 -17.37 19.99 -9.56
C ASP A 3 -17.02 20.40 -8.11
N MET A 4 -16.02 21.26 -7.90
CA MET A 4 -15.56 21.56 -6.55
C MET A 4 -16.56 22.47 -5.84
N PRO A 5 -16.78 22.28 -4.53
CA PRO A 5 -17.53 23.24 -3.73
C PRO A 5 -16.97 24.65 -3.89
N TYR A 6 -17.83 25.64 -3.96
CA TYR A 6 -17.43 27.03 -4.13
C TYR A 6 -18.01 27.93 -3.04
N LEU A 7 -17.27 29.00 -2.78
CA LEU A 7 -17.61 30.06 -1.84
C LEU A 7 -18.69 30.98 -2.42
N PRO A 8 -19.37 31.82 -1.61
CA PRO A 8 -20.43 32.71 -2.10
C PRO A 8 -19.97 33.74 -3.15
N ASP A 9 -18.68 34.01 -3.22
CA ASP A 9 -18.02 34.86 -4.22
C ASP A 9 -17.76 34.14 -5.56
N GLY A 10 -18.07 32.84 -5.64
CA GLY A 10 -17.82 31.99 -6.81
C GLY A 10 -16.46 31.30 -6.82
N THR A 11 -15.59 31.55 -5.82
CA THR A 11 -14.26 30.95 -5.77
C THR A 11 -14.34 29.47 -5.40
N PRO A 12 -13.85 28.53 -6.24
CA PRO A 12 -13.83 27.11 -5.90
C PRO A 12 -12.78 26.79 -4.84
N VAL A 13 -13.04 25.79 -4.00
CA VAL A 13 -12.03 25.28 -3.05
C VAL A 13 -11.03 24.37 -3.76
N GLU A 14 -9.78 24.40 -3.32
CA GLU A 14 -8.69 23.62 -3.93
C GLU A 14 -8.54 22.22 -3.30
N VAL A 15 -8.71 22.13 -1.97
CA VAL A 15 -8.49 20.90 -1.20
C VAL A 15 -9.59 20.73 -0.16
N VAL A 16 -10.16 19.53 -0.09
CA VAL A 16 -11.12 19.14 0.95
C VAL A 16 -10.45 18.15 1.90
N LEU A 17 -10.37 18.53 3.18
CA LEU A 17 -9.79 17.68 4.23
C LEU A 17 -10.87 17.02 5.08
N ASN A 18 -10.64 15.78 5.49
CA ASN A 18 -11.56 15.05 6.37
C ASN A 18 -11.52 15.64 7.80
N PRO A 19 -12.66 16.13 8.34
CA PRO A 19 -12.69 16.75 9.67
C PRO A 19 -12.45 15.77 10.83
N LEU A 20 -12.65 14.47 10.62
CA LEU A 20 -12.49 13.46 11.69
C LEU A 20 -11.05 13.32 12.18
N GLY A 21 -10.07 13.67 11.34
CA GLY A 21 -8.65 13.58 11.69
C GLY A 21 -8.25 14.57 12.79
N VAL A 22 -8.94 15.71 12.90
CA VAL A 22 -8.51 16.79 13.79
C VAL A 22 -8.78 16.49 15.27
N PRO A 23 -10.02 16.14 15.68
CA PRO A 23 -10.30 15.80 17.07
C PRO A 23 -9.54 14.56 17.53
N SER A 24 -9.39 13.56 16.65
CA SER A 24 -8.72 12.30 16.97
C SER A 24 -7.22 12.47 17.26
N ARG A 25 -6.56 13.46 16.65
CA ARG A 25 -5.11 13.69 16.78
C ARG A 25 -4.75 14.94 17.58
N MET A 26 -5.75 15.68 18.04
CA MET A 26 -5.59 16.94 18.80
C MET A 26 -4.73 17.99 18.09
N ASN A 27 -4.69 18.01 16.76
CA ASN A 27 -3.89 18.94 15.97
C ASN A 27 -4.67 20.24 15.64
N PHE A 28 -5.22 20.88 16.68
CA PHE A 28 -6.01 22.11 16.56
C PHE A 28 -5.28 23.27 15.87
N GLY A 29 -3.94 23.27 15.91
CA GLY A 29 -3.11 24.22 15.18
C GLY A 29 -3.43 24.29 13.68
N GLN A 30 -3.89 23.19 13.07
CA GLN A 30 -4.31 23.18 11.66
C GLN A 30 -5.51 24.10 11.41
N ILE A 31 -6.49 24.10 12.33
CA ILE A 31 -7.67 24.97 12.23
C ILE A 31 -7.27 26.43 12.48
N LEU A 32 -6.38 26.67 13.45
CA LEU A 32 -5.89 28.01 13.76
C LEU A 32 -5.10 28.61 12.58
N GLU A 33 -4.21 27.81 11.98
CA GLU A 33 -3.48 28.16 10.76
C GLU A 33 -4.44 28.46 9.61
N MET A 34 -5.44 27.60 9.39
CA MET A 34 -6.44 27.78 8.34
C MET A 34 -7.16 29.13 8.45
N HIS A 35 -7.63 29.50 9.65
CA HIS A 35 -8.30 30.78 9.87
C HIS A 35 -7.34 31.97 9.71
N LEU A 36 -6.14 31.85 10.26
CA LEU A 36 -5.14 32.92 10.19
C LEU A 36 -4.65 33.15 8.76
N GLY A 37 -4.45 32.07 8.00
CA GLY A 37 -4.13 32.10 6.58
C GLY A 37 -5.23 32.75 5.75
N TRP A 38 -6.50 32.60 6.15
CA TRP A 38 -7.60 33.30 5.50
C TRP A 38 -7.52 34.81 5.73
N VAL A 39 -7.30 35.26 6.96
CA VAL A 39 -7.09 36.68 7.26
C VAL A 39 -5.89 37.22 6.48
N ALA A 40 -4.77 36.50 6.50
CA ALA A 40 -3.54 36.88 5.81
C ALA A 40 -3.77 37.08 4.31
N LYS A 41 -4.54 36.18 3.68
CA LYS A 41 -4.89 36.27 2.26
C LYS A 41 -5.85 37.42 1.96
N THR A 42 -6.86 37.65 2.80
CA THR A 42 -7.87 38.71 2.59
C THR A 42 -7.28 40.11 2.75
N GLN A 43 -6.36 40.30 3.69
CA GLN A 43 -5.71 41.59 3.92
C GLN A 43 -4.37 41.76 3.18
N ASP A 44 -4.01 40.79 2.33
CA ASP A 44 -2.76 40.74 1.57
C ASP A 44 -1.50 41.01 2.44
N MET A 45 -1.43 40.32 3.57
CA MET A 45 -0.34 40.47 4.54
C MET A 45 0.30 39.13 4.87
N ARG A 46 1.55 39.19 5.34
CA ARG A 46 2.25 38.03 5.86
C ARG A 46 2.17 38.02 7.39
N MET A 47 1.60 36.95 7.93
CA MET A 47 1.61 36.72 9.37
C MET A 47 2.83 35.92 9.80
N ILE A 48 3.46 36.37 10.87
CA ILE A 48 4.61 35.70 11.49
C ILE A 48 4.16 35.28 12.88
N CYS A 49 4.13 33.98 13.12
CA CYS A 49 3.80 33.41 14.42
C CYS A 49 5.03 32.67 14.94
N PRO A 50 5.82 33.28 15.85
CA PRO A 50 6.92 32.59 16.49
C PRO A 50 6.40 31.38 17.29
N VAL A 51 7.24 30.35 17.40
CA VAL A 51 6.91 29.17 18.19
C VAL A 51 6.69 29.60 19.64
N PHE A 52 5.56 29.19 20.24
CA PHE A 52 5.09 29.54 21.59
C PHE A 52 4.56 30.97 21.81
N GLU A 53 4.64 31.85 20.82
CA GLU A 53 4.07 33.22 20.87
C GLU A 53 2.95 33.42 19.84
N GLY A 54 2.21 32.35 19.54
CA GLY A 54 1.09 32.39 18.60
C GLY A 54 -0.13 33.13 19.15
N PRO A 55 -0.98 33.68 18.25
CA PRO A 55 -2.17 34.42 18.65
C PRO A 55 -3.17 33.52 19.39
N LYS A 56 -3.82 34.07 20.41
CA LYS A 56 -4.89 33.37 21.12
C LYS A 56 -6.14 33.26 20.24
N VAL A 57 -7.02 32.30 20.55
CA VAL A 57 -8.27 32.08 19.81
C VAL A 57 -9.11 33.36 19.70
N GLU A 58 -9.19 34.15 20.78
CA GLU A 58 -9.95 35.40 20.78
C GLU A 58 -9.32 36.48 19.88
N GLU A 59 -7.99 36.52 19.78
CA GLU A 59 -7.28 37.43 18.87
C GLU A 59 -7.54 37.04 17.41
N ILE A 60 -7.51 35.74 17.09
CA ILE A 60 -7.85 35.24 15.74
C ILE A 60 -9.29 35.62 15.38
N ARG A 61 -10.24 35.51 16.31
CA ARG A 61 -11.63 35.95 16.09
C ARG A 61 -11.74 37.44 15.83
N ALA A 62 -10.98 38.26 16.58
CA ALA A 62 -10.93 39.70 16.35
C ALA A 62 -10.36 40.05 14.97
N LEU A 63 -9.28 39.35 14.56
CA LEU A 63 -8.67 39.52 13.24
C LEU A 63 -9.61 39.09 12.10
N LEU A 64 -10.36 37.98 12.27
CA LEU A 64 -11.41 37.58 11.32
C LEU A 64 -12.46 38.67 11.16
N LYS A 65 -12.90 39.27 12.27
CA LYS A 65 -13.88 40.36 12.26
C LYS A 65 -13.34 41.60 11.55
N GLU A 66 -12.09 41.97 11.81
CA GLU A 66 -11.41 43.10 11.15
C GLU A 66 -11.28 42.88 9.64
N ALA A 67 -11.02 41.64 9.22
CA ALA A 67 -10.99 41.24 7.81
C ALA A 67 -12.38 41.06 7.17
N HIS A 68 -13.47 41.41 7.86
CA HIS A 68 -14.84 41.23 7.39
C HIS A 68 -15.19 39.76 7.07
N LEU A 69 -14.55 38.82 7.75
CA LEU A 69 -14.79 37.38 7.66
C LEU A 69 -15.68 36.90 8.83
N PRO A 70 -16.33 35.72 8.70
CA PRO A 70 -17.12 35.16 9.79
C PRO A 70 -16.26 34.86 11.02
N GLU A 71 -16.64 35.36 12.21
CA GLU A 71 -15.89 35.13 13.47
C GLU A 71 -15.73 33.64 13.81
N SER A 72 -16.65 32.79 13.32
CA SER A 72 -16.59 31.33 13.50
C SER A 72 -15.60 30.62 12.57
N GLY A 73 -15.05 31.33 11.56
CA GLY A 73 -14.26 30.74 10.47
C GLY A 73 -15.08 29.85 9.53
N LYS A 74 -16.42 29.85 9.66
CA LYS A 74 -17.33 29.04 8.85
C LYS A 74 -18.13 29.90 7.89
N THR A 75 -18.26 29.44 6.65
CA THR A 75 -18.99 30.09 5.56
C THR A 75 -19.93 29.09 4.88
N PRO A 76 -21.07 29.51 4.33
CA PRO A 76 -21.85 28.65 3.44
C PRO A 76 -21.01 28.28 2.22
N LEU A 77 -20.96 26.98 1.90
CA LEU A 77 -20.44 26.48 0.63
C LEU A 77 -21.60 25.99 -0.23
N TYR A 78 -21.42 26.09 -1.53
CA TYR A 78 -22.34 25.58 -2.53
C TYR A 78 -21.72 24.39 -3.24
N ASP A 79 -22.53 23.38 -3.52
CA ASP A 79 -22.13 22.21 -4.30
C ASP A 79 -21.91 22.63 -5.77
N GLY A 80 -20.70 22.41 -6.30
CA GLY A 80 -20.35 22.72 -7.69
C GLY A 80 -21.22 21.99 -8.72
N ARG A 81 -21.76 20.82 -8.36
CA ARG A 81 -22.57 20.00 -9.28
C ARG A 81 -24.04 20.42 -9.33
N THR A 82 -24.61 20.74 -8.17
CA THR A 82 -26.06 21.00 -8.05
C THR A 82 -26.40 22.47 -7.84
N GLY A 83 -25.42 23.30 -7.46
CA GLY A 83 -25.60 24.71 -7.11
C GLY A 83 -26.33 24.94 -5.77
N ARG A 84 -26.66 23.87 -5.03
CA ARG A 84 -27.35 23.98 -3.73
C ARG A 84 -26.34 24.24 -2.62
N ALA A 85 -26.74 25.05 -1.64
CA ALA A 85 -25.96 25.23 -0.42
C ALA A 85 -25.95 23.95 0.41
N PHE A 86 -24.83 23.65 1.07
CA PHE A 86 -24.79 22.59 2.08
C PHE A 86 -25.59 22.98 3.33
N ASP A 87 -26.15 22.00 4.03
CA ASP A 87 -27.01 22.22 5.21
C ASP A 87 -26.28 22.97 6.35
N GLY A 88 -24.98 22.70 6.51
CA GLY A 88 -24.14 23.30 7.54
C GLY A 88 -23.09 24.26 6.97
N LYS A 89 -22.78 25.32 7.72
CA LYS A 89 -21.63 26.18 7.40
C LYS A 89 -20.34 25.38 7.58
N VAL A 90 -19.47 25.46 6.58
CA VAL A 90 -18.20 24.71 6.52
C VAL A 90 -17.05 25.62 6.91
N ALA A 91 -16.09 25.10 7.65
CA ALA A 91 -14.87 25.84 7.97
C ALA A 91 -13.96 25.88 6.74
N VAL A 92 -13.59 27.08 6.32
CA VAL A 92 -12.75 27.31 5.13
C VAL A 92 -11.57 28.20 5.54
N GLY A 93 -10.48 28.11 4.81
CA GLY A 93 -9.34 29.02 4.94
C GLY A 93 -8.14 28.49 4.18
N TYR A 94 -6.97 29.00 4.51
CA TYR A 94 -5.73 28.70 3.80
C TYR A 94 -4.75 27.98 4.71
N VAL A 95 -4.28 26.83 4.27
CA VAL A 95 -3.30 25.99 4.97
C VAL A 95 -2.08 25.78 4.08
N TYR A 96 -0.90 25.69 4.68
CA TYR A 96 0.31 25.37 3.94
C TYR A 96 0.45 23.85 3.74
N VAL A 97 0.41 23.37 2.49
CA VAL A 97 0.54 21.96 2.15
C VAL A 97 1.87 21.69 1.45
N MET A 98 2.58 20.65 1.90
CA MET A 98 3.84 20.20 1.29
C MET A 98 3.63 18.90 0.51
N LYS A 99 4.26 18.81 -0.67
CA LYS A 99 4.36 17.57 -1.44
C LYS A 99 5.57 16.75 -0.96
N LEU A 100 5.32 15.55 -0.44
CA LEU A 100 6.38 14.61 -0.05
C LEU A 100 6.88 13.80 -1.26
N ILE A 101 8.09 13.22 -1.13
CA ILE A 101 8.76 12.46 -2.21
C ILE A 101 8.10 11.10 -2.52
N HIS A 102 7.10 10.66 -1.76
CA HIS A 102 6.47 9.35 -1.95
C HIS A 102 5.44 9.36 -3.09
N ILE A 103 5.92 9.20 -4.32
CA ILE A 103 5.08 9.16 -5.52
C ILE A 103 4.59 7.72 -5.79
N ALA A 104 3.31 7.55 -6.14
CA ALA A 104 2.73 6.22 -6.37
C ALA A 104 3.37 5.50 -7.56
N GLU A 105 3.70 6.23 -8.62
CA GLU A 105 4.39 5.74 -9.83
C GLU A 105 5.73 5.05 -9.51
N GLU A 106 6.45 5.54 -8.50
CA GLU A 106 7.71 4.92 -8.03
C GLU A 106 7.49 3.64 -7.21
N LYS A 107 6.24 3.32 -6.85
CA LYS A 107 5.90 2.13 -6.06
C LYS A 107 5.25 1.02 -6.88
N ILE A 108 4.71 1.34 -8.05
CA ILE A 108 4.08 0.33 -8.92
C ILE A 108 5.16 -0.61 -9.48
N HIS A 109 4.97 -1.90 -9.23
CA HIS A 109 5.81 -2.97 -9.76
C HIS A 109 4.98 -4.25 -9.89
N ALA A 110 5.08 -4.92 -11.05
CA ALA A 110 4.43 -6.18 -11.32
C ALA A 110 5.43 -7.13 -11.99
N ARG A 111 5.28 -8.43 -11.72
CA ARG A 111 6.11 -9.49 -12.28
C ARG A 111 5.22 -10.67 -12.68
N SER A 112 5.42 -11.17 -13.89
CA SER A 112 4.92 -12.46 -14.35
C SER A 112 6.03 -13.51 -14.26
N THR A 113 7.01 -13.45 -15.15
CA THR A 113 8.22 -14.27 -15.15
C THR A 113 9.45 -13.35 -15.10
N GLY A 114 10.61 -13.88 -14.75
CA GLY A 114 11.82 -13.07 -14.57
C GLY A 114 13.04 -13.91 -14.18
N PRO A 115 14.13 -13.29 -13.72
CA PRO A 115 15.31 -14.03 -13.30
C PRO A 115 15.11 -14.77 -11.97
N TYR A 116 15.84 -15.88 -11.83
CA TYR A 116 15.82 -16.78 -10.68
C TYR A 116 17.23 -16.93 -10.08
N ALA A 117 17.30 -17.26 -8.80
CA ALA A 117 18.55 -17.56 -8.12
C ALA A 117 19.17 -18.85 -8.67
N LEU A 118 20.50 -18.90 -8.78
CA LEU A 118 21.21 -20.07 -9.33
C LEU A 118 21.11 -21.31 -8.44
N ILE A 119 21.12 -21.12 -7.11
CA ILE A 119 21.18 -22.22 -6.14
C ILE A 119 19.77 -22.74 -5.86
N THR A 120 18.88 -21.87 -5.38
CA THR A 120 17.53 -22.27 -4.92
C THR A 120 16.47 -22.22 -6.00
N GLN A 121 16.78 -21.74 -7.22
CA GLN A 121 15.82 -21.57 -8.31
C GLN A 121 14.60 -20.67 -8.00
N GLN A 122 14.65 -19.91 -6.90
CA GLN A 122 13.58 -19.00 -6.49
C GLN A 122 13.65 -17.64 -7.22
N PRO A 123 12.50 -16.94 -7.39
CA PRO A 123 12.47 -15.56 -7.88
C PRO A 123 13.45 -14.64 -7.15
N LEU A 124 14.26 -13.88 -7.89
CA LEU A 124 15.10 -12.84 -7.25
C LEU A 124 14.23 -11.78 -6.56
N GLY A 125 14.77 -11.10 -5.54
CA GLY A 125 14.11 -9.98 -4.86
C GLY A 125 14.47 -8.62 -5.45
N GLY A 126 13.54 -7.66 -5.28
CA GLY A 126 13.76 -6.23 -5.55
C GLY A 126 13.36 -5.76 -6.96
N ARG A 127 12.76 -4.57 -7.04
CA ARG A 127 12.28 -3.95 -8.29
C ARG A 127 13.38 -3.81 -9.35
N SER A 128 14.58 -3.42 -8.96
CA SER A 128 15.72 -3.21 -9.86
C SER A 128 16.18 -4.48 -10.59
N ARG A 129 15.88 -5.66 -10.04
CA ARG A 129 16.22 -6.97 -10.62
C ARG A 129 15.02 -7.68 -11.22
N GLN A 130 13.93 -6.95 -11.49
CA GLN A 130 12.64 -7.53 -11.88
C GLN A 130 12.20 -8.64 -10.91
N GLY A 131 12.42 -8.39 -9.62
CA GLY A 131 12.21 -9.35 -8.56
C GLY A 131 10.74 -9.62 -8.25
N GLY A 132 10.48 -10.79 -7.66
CA GLY A 132 9.18 -11.17 -7.13
C GLY A 132 8.93 -10.60 -5.74
N GLN A 133 7.69 -10.69 -5.29
CA GLN A 133 7.35 -10.39 -3.90
C GLN A 133 7.63 -11.62 -3.04
N ARG A 134 8.04 -11.38 -1.79
CA ARG A 134 8.24 -12.46 -0.83
C ARG A 134 6.89 -12.87 -0.26
N PHE A 135 6.51 -14.12 -0.48
CA PHE A 135 5.45 -14.76 0.28
C PHE A 135 6.09 -15.38 1.53
N GLY A 136 5.85 -14.79 2.69
CA GLY A 136 6.51 -15.12 3.94
C GLY A 136 5.74 -16.09 4.81
N GLU A 137 6.31 -16.38 5.97
CA GLU A 137 5.75 -17.29 6.96
C GLU A 137 4.38 -16.83 7.50
N MET A 138 4.22 -15.52 7.72
CA MET A 138 2.93 -14.97 8.17
C MET A 138 1.83 -15.13 7.13
N GLU A 139 2.16 -15.01 5.84
CA GLU A 139 1.19 -15.24 4.76
C GLU A 139 0.85 -16.72 4.58
N VAL A 140 1.82 -17.62 4.82
CA VAL A 140 1.57 -19.08 4.87
C VAL A 140 0.57 -19.40 5.97
N TRP A 141 0.79 -18.92 7.20
CA TRP A 141 -0.14 -19.13 8.32
C TRP A 141 -1.55 -18.61 8.02
N ALA A 142 -1.65 -17.48 7.32
CA ALA A 142 -2.95 -16.96 6.91
C ALA A 142 -3.68 -17.95 5.98
N LEU A 143 -3.00 -18.49 4.95
CA LEU A 143 -3.61 -19.48 4.04
C LEU A 143 -3.96 -20.80 4.75
N GLU A 144 -3.11 -21.26 5.66
CA GLU A 144 -3.38 -22.44 6.48
C GLU A 144 -4.62 -22.23 7.36
N GLY A 145 -4.75 -21.05 8.00
CA GLY A 145 -5.91 -20.70 8.81
C GLY A 145 -7.22 -20.63 8.02
N TYR A 146 -7.16 -20.25 6.73
CA TYR A 146 -8.30 -20.32 5.81
C TYR A 146 -8.58 -21.75 5.28
N GLY A 147 -7.66 -22.71 5.48
CA GLY A 147 -7.76 -24.04 4.90
C GLY A 147 -7.51 -24.07 3.39
N ALA A 148 -6.81 -23.08 2.83
CA ALA A 148 -6.57 -22.94 1.40
C ALA A 148 -5.37 -23.80 0.92
N ALA A 149 -5.48 -25.12 1.09
CA ALA A 149 -4.38 -26.06 0.83
C ALA A 149 -3.86 -26.02 -0.61
N TYR A 150 -4.74 -25.99 -1.62
CA TYR A 150 -4.34 -25.95 -3.03
C TYR A 150 -3.65 -24.63 -3.40
N THR A 151 -4.15 -23.49 -2.91
CA THR A 151 -3.52 -22.19 -3.13
C THR A 151 -2.14 -22.14 -2.49
N LEU A 152 -2.01 -22.69 -1.27
CA LEU A 152 -0.72 -22.77 -0.59
C LEU A 152 0.26 -23.66 -1.34
N GLN A 153 -0.18 -24.84 -1.80
CA GLN A 153 0.64 -25.75 -2.62
C GLN A 153 1.15 -25.05 -3.88
N GLU A 154 0.27 -24.38 -4.63
CA GLU A 154 0.64 -23.64 -5.85
C GLU A 154 1.66 -22.53 -5.57
N MET A 155 1.47 -21.76 -4.49
CA MET A 155 2.38 -20.68 -4.08
C MET A 155 3.78 -21.20 -3.70
N LEU A 156 3.85 -22.33 -3.00
CA LEU A 156 5.11 -22.89 -2.52
C LEU A 156 5.89 -23.70 -3.57
N THR A 157 5.22 -24.20 -4.62
CA THR A 157 5.82 -25.08 -5.62
C THR A 157 5.88 -24.40 -6.99
N GLY A 158 4.82 -24.52 -7.79
CA GLY A 158 4.78 -24.09 -9.20
C GLY A 158 5.03 -22.60 -9.43
N LYS A 159 4.75 -21.74 -8.46
CA LYS A 159 5.03 -20.30 -8.52
C LYS A 159 6.41 -19.89 -7.99
N SER A 160 7.18 -20.83 -7.44
CA SER A 160 8.47 -20.58 -6.79
C SER A 160 9.61 -21.31 -7.50
N ASP A 161 10.02 -22.47 -6.98
CA ASP A 161 11.28 -23.18 -7.27
C ASP A 161 11.09 -24.57 -7.86
N ASP A 162 9.85 -24.97 -8.19
CA ASP A 162 9.61 -26.14 -9.05
C ASP A 162 9.88 -25.78 -10.52
N LEU A 163 11.08 -26.13 -11.01
CA LEU A 163 11.53 -25.79 -12.37
C LEU A 163 10.65 -26.44 -13.45
N GLN A 164 10.31 -27.72 -13.28
CA GLN A 164 9.51 -28.47 -14.23
C GLN A 164 8.04 -28.07 -14.15
N GLY A 165 7.48 -27.98 -12.94
CA GLY A 165 6.11 -27.55 -12.71
C GLY A 165 5.83 -26.16 -13.24
N ARG A 166 6.76 -25.21 -13.06
CA ARG A 166 6.62 -23.84 -13.60
C ARG A 166 6.49 -23.81 -15.12
N THR A 167 7.29 -24.62 -15.82
CA THR A 167 7.26 -24.67 -17.29
C THR A 167 5.95 -25.29 -17.78
N ARG A 168 5.52 -26.38 -17.15
CA ARG A 168 4.26 -27.05 -17.43
C ARG A 168 3.04 -26.17 -17.17
N ILE A 169 3.00 -25.48 -16.03
CA ILE A 169 1.93 -24.51 -15.69
C ILE A 169 1.83 -23.43 -16.76
N HIS A 170 2.96 -22.89 -17.22
CA HIS A 170 2.96 -21.87 -18.27
C HIS A 170 2.40 -22.42 -19.60
N GLU A 171 2.78 -23.64 -19.98
CA GLU A 171 2.23 -24.30 -21.19
C GLU A 171 0.74 -24.60 -21.07
N TRP A 172 0.28 -25.07 -19.91
CA TRP A 172 -1.12 -25.37 -19.65
C TRP A 172 -2.00 -24.13 -19.68
N ILE A 173 -1.54 -23.01 -19.11
CA ILE A 173 -2.23 -21.73 -19.19
C ILE A 173 -2.40 -21.29 -20.66
N ILE A 174 -1.38 -21.50 -21.50
CA ILE A 174 -1.47 -21.18 -22.94
C ILE A 174 -2.46 -22.10 -23.66
N LYS A 175 -2.54 -23.38 -23.25
CA LYS A 175 -3.44 -24.39 -23.83
C LYS A 175 -4.85 -24.38 -23.22
N GLU A 176 -5.13 -23.49 -22.28
CA GLU A 176 -6.38 -23.44 -21.50
C GLU A 176 -6.69 -24.75 -20.72
N GLU A 177 -5.65 -25.50 -20.37
CA GLU A 177 -5.74 -26.67 -19.51
C GLU A 177 -5.42 -26.28 -18.05
N ASN A 178 -6.13 -26.86 -17.08
CA ASN A 178 -5.95 -26.54 -15.65
C ASN A 178 -5.61 -27.80 -14.86
N LEU A 179 -4.39 -28.27 -15.06
CA LEU A 179 -3.79 -29.33 -14.24
C LEU A 179 -2.78 -28.70 -13.29
N LEU A 180 -2.75 -29.15 -12.04
CA LEU A 180 -1.72 -28.79 -11.08
C LEU A 180 -0.95 -30.07 -10.76
N ASP A 181 0.17 -30.25 -11.44
CA ASP A 181 1.15 -31.28 -11.10
C ASP A 181 2.39 -30.57 -10.57
N THR A 182 2.71 -30.81 -9.31
CA THR A 182 3.81 -30.13 -8.62
C THR A 182 4.75 -31.15 -8.01
N GLN A 183 6.04 -30.90 -8.18
CA GLN A 183 7.10 -31.73 -7.66
C GLN A 183 7.66 -31.17 -6.35
N THR A 184 8.60 -31.91 -5.77
CA THR A 184 9.33 -31.48 -4.58
C THR A 184 10.13 -30.21 -4.89
N PRO A 185 9.99 -29.12 -4.11
CA PRO A 185 10.74 -27.87 -4.26
C PRO A 185 12.26 -28.08 -4.32
N GLU A 186 12.94 -27.31 -5.16
CA GLU A 186 14.41 -27.38 -5.28
C GLU A 186 15.10 -26.96 -3.97
N SER A 187 14.53 -26.00 -3.23
CA SER A 187 15.05 -25.60 -1.91
C SER A 187 15.11 -26.75 -0.90
N PHE A 188 14.16 -27.70 -0.94
CA PHE A 188 14.19 -28.88 -0.09
C PHE A 188 15.33 -29.84 -0.47
N LYS A 189 15.58 -30.00 -1.78
CA LYS A 189 16.69 -30.82 -2.27
C LYS A 189 18.04 -30.23 -1.86
N VAL A 190 18.19 -28.91 -1.95
CA VAL A 190 19.39 -28.19 -1.48
C VAL A 190 19.59 -28.44 0.02
N LEU A 191 18.54 -28.30 0.84
CA LEU A 191 18.60 -28.59 2.28
C LEU A 191 19.07 -30.04 2.55
N ALA A 192 18.53 -31.01 1.82
CA ALA A 192 18.92 -32.41 1.99
C ALA A 192 20.42 -32.62 1.67
N LYS A 193 20.94 -31.92 0.66
CA LYS A 193 22.38 -31.97 0.30
C LYS A 193 23.25 -31.29 1.35
N GLU A 194 22.80 -30.18 1.93
CA GLU A 194 23.51 -29.51 3.03
C GLU A 194 23.62 -30.43 4.26
N LEU A 195 22.54 -31.12 4.63
CA LEU A 195 22.56 -32.09 5.73
C LEU A 195 23.48 -33.28 5.44
N GLN A 196 23.47 -33.80 4.21
CA GLN A 196 24.42 -34.84 3.76
C GLN A 196 25.87 -34.38 3.85
N SER A 197 26.15 -33.10 3.55
CA SER A 197 27.50 -32.55 3.64
C SER A 197 28.05 -32.50 5.08
N LEU A 198 27.16 -32.45 6.08
CA LEU A 198 27.52 -32.55 7.50
C LEU A 198 27.78 -33.98 7.97
N GLY A 199 27.66 -34.97 7.09
CA GLY A 199 27.79 -36.40 7.42
C GLY A 199 26.50 -37.04 7.94
N LEU A 200 25.35 -36.36 7.80
CA LEU A 200 24.05 -36.92 8.16
C LEU A 200 23.47 -37.73 6.99
N ASN A 201 23.09 -38.98 7.25
CA ASN A 201 22.41 -39.81 6.26
C ASN A 201 20.89 -39.55 6.33
N LEU A 202 20.33 -38.99 5.25
CA LEU A 202 18.89 -38.81 5.10
C LEU A 202 18.31 -39.94 4.26
N GLU A 203 17.25 -40.57 4.76
CA GLU A 203 16.53 -41.62 4.06
C GLU A 203 15.05 -41.25 3.93
N PHE A 204 14.51 -41.32 2.72
CA PHE A 204 13.11 -41.06 2.45
C PHE A 204 12.37 -42.39 2.30
N TRP A 205 11.24 -42.53 2.97
CA TRP A 205 10.45 -43.76 2.96
C TRP A 205 9.00 -43.43 2.59
N GLY A 206 8.42 -44.19 1.66
CA GLY A 206 7.01 -44.08 1.28
C GLY A 206 6.48 -45.45 0.85
N ASN A 207 5.25 -45.80 1.21
CA ASN A 207 4.62 -47.08 0.85
C ASN A 207 5.51 -48.33 1.11
N GLY A 208 6.33 -48.29 2.17
CA GLY A 208 7.26 -49.38 2.54
C GLY A 208 8.53 -49.49 1.68
N LYS A 209 8.76 -48.58 0.74
CA LYS A 209 9.96 -48.50 -0.10
C LYS A 209 10.83 -47.32 0.31
N LYS A 210 12.15 -47.51 0.19
CA LYS A 210 13.15 -46.46 0.35
C LYS A 210 13.32 -45.73 -0.98
N PHE A 211 13.22 -44.41 -0.94
CA PHE A 211 13.41 -43.52 -2.07
C PHE A 211 14.73 -42.78 -1.96
N SER A 212 15.45 -42.71 -3.08
CA SER A 212 16.54 -41.77 -3.24
C SER A 212 16.01 -40.38 -3.62
N ILE A 213 16.79 -39.32 -3.37
CA ILE A 213 16.46 -37.97 -3.83
C ILE A 213 16.28 -37.91 -5.36
N LYS A 214 16.95 -38.80 -6.11
CA LYS A 214 16.80 -38.91 -7.57
C LYS A 214 15.51 -39.63 -7.94
N ASP A 215 15.08 -40.61 -7.15
CA ASP A 215 13.85 -41.37 -7.41
C ASP A 215 12.61 -40.49 -7.20
N MET A 216 12.71 -39.47 -6.33
CA MET A 216 11.69 -38.44 -6.16
C MET A 216 11.52 -37.52 -7.39
N GLU A 217 12.43 -37.56 -8.37
CA GLU A 217 12.33 -36.82 -9.63
C GLU A 217 11.58 -37.62 -10.72
N GLU A 218 11.55 -38.95 -10.61
CA GLU A 218 11.03 -39.87 -11.64
C GLU A 218 9.56 -40.28 -11.42
N GLU A 219 8.97 -40.09 -10.24
CA GLU A 219 7.53 -40.37 -9.99
C GLU A 219 6.56 -39.34 -10.61
N GLY A 220 7.07 -38.39 -11.42
CA GLY A 220 6.27 -37.40 -12.14
C GLY A 220 5.99 -37.73 -13.62
N GLU A 221 6.29 -38.94 -14.08
CA GLU A 221 5.88 -39.47 -15.40
C GLU A 221 4.58 -40.29 -15.35
#